data_AF-S8DUU2-F1
#
_entry.id   AF-S8DUU2-F1
#
_cell.length_a   1.000
_cell.length_b   1.000
_cell.length_c   1.000
_cell.angle_alpha   90.00
_cell.angle_beta   90.00
_cell.angle_gamma   90.00
#
_symmetry.space_group_name_H-M   'P 1'
#
loop_
_entity.id
_entity.type
_entity.pdbx_description
1 polymer ?
#
loop_
_entity_poly.entity_id
_entity_poly.type
_entity_poly.pdbx_seq_one_letter_code
_entity_poly.pdbx_strand_id
1 'polypeptide(L)'
;YGKMVFLSGIGIRRTEMDMIVGLFPGILEFEVESRLKPLVDEFRDLGFCPSGIKNEILRNPWILGLENGEASQWMETLRSVKCRAGIKDEERLELSVVYGVKQRIDFLRKHGLMTMDALKVVWREPRVIINPLQDIENKVKFLIHEMNFDVQCLVEVPEILGLNFEREIVPRFNVIEYLRLNGGLGDDVDLKKFVKLSRLKFYNMYVKPYPQCKKIYGK
;
A
#
# COMPACT_ATOMS: atom_id res chain seq x y z
N TYR A 1 20.96 -28.48 -5.15
CA TYR A 1 21.86 -28.48 -3.98
C TYR A 1 22.35 -27.08 -3.60
N GLY A 2 22.81 -26.25 -4.54
CA GLY A 2 23.36 -24.91 -4.23
C GLY A 2 22.46 -23.97 -3.41
N LYS A 3 21.14 -23.92 -3.66
CA LYS A 3 20.21 -23.05 -2.91
C LYS A 3 20.10 -23.41 -1.42
N MET A 4 19.98 -24.70 -1.11
CA MET A 4 19.90 -25.17 0.27
C MET A 4 21.18 -24.85 1.04
N VAL A 5 22.35 -24.97 0.37
CA VAL A 5 23.64 -24.60 0.95
C VAL A 5 23.70 -23.09 1.20
N PHE A 6 23.29 -22.28 0.22
CA PHE A 6 23.25 -20.83 0.34
C PHE A 6 22.34 -20.34 1.49
N LEU A 7 21.09 -20.82 1.54
CA LEU A 7 20.15 -20.46 2.61
C LEU A 7 20.63 -20.95 3.98
N SER A 8 21.24 -22.14 4.04
CA SER A 8 21.89 -22.61 5.28
C SER A 8 23.05 -21.69 5.69
N GLY A 9 23.81 -21.16 4.73
CA GLY A 9 24.88 -20.18 4.95
C GLY A 9 24.39 -18.85 5.52
N ILE A 10 23.12 -18.49 5.29
CA ILE A 10 22.45 -17.32 5.91
C ILE A 10 21.88 -17.68 7.30
N GLY A 11 21.95 -18.96 7.70
CA GLY A 11 21.45 -19.46 8.98
C GLY A 11 20.00 -19.90 8.95
N ILE A 12 19.40 -20.08 7.76
CA ILE A 12 18.04 -20.61 7.60
C ILE A 12 18.08 -22.13 7.73
N ARG A 13 17.30 -22.68 8.67
CA ARG A 13 17.21 -24.12 8.92
C ARG A 13 16.33 -24.80 7.89
N ARG A 14 16.48 -26.12 7.72
CA ARG A 14 15.68 -26.90 6.75
C ARG A 14 14.17 -26.74 6.94
N THR A 15 13.68 -26.78 8.19
CA THR A 15 12.26 -26.55 8.51
C THR A 15 11.77 -25.16 8.14
N GLU A 16 12.65 -24.16 8.21
CA GLU A 16 12.36 -22.77 7.83
C GLU A 16 12.34 -22.62 6.30
N MET A 17 13.15 -23.39 5.57
CA MET A 17 13.13 -23.42 4.11
C MET A 17 11.81 -23.98 3.58
N ASP A 18 11.28 -25.03 4.20
CA ASP A 18 10.00 -25.62 3.80
C ASP A 18 8.86 -24.59 3.93
N MET A 19 8.89 -23.78 4.99
CA MET A 19 7.96 -22.64 5.18
C MET A 19 8.14 -21.57 4.09
N ILE A 20 9.38 -21.20 3.78
CA ILE A 20 9.68 -20.21 2.72
C ILE A 20 9.17 -20.70 1.36
N VAL A 21 9.41 -21.95 1.00
CA VAL A 21 8.95 -22.54 -0.27
C VAL A 21 7.43 -22.65 -0.31
N GLY A 22 6.79 -22.98 0.82
CA GLY A 22 5.33 -23.01 0.92
C GLY A 22 4.67 -21.64 0.73
N LEU A 23 5.31 -20.56 1.21
CA LEU A 23 4.79 -19.19 1.10
C LEU A 23 5.22 -18.49 -0.20
N PHE A 24 6.41 -18.79 -0.71
CA PHE A 24 6.99 -18.18 -1.91
C PHE A 24 7.70 -19.25 -2.76
N PRO A 25 6.94 -20.06 -3.52
CA PRO A 25 7.51 -21.15 -4.31
C PRO A 25 8.44 -20.66 -5.43
N GLY A 26 8.27 -19.41 -5.88
CA GLY A 26 9.11 -18.78 -6.92
C GLY A 26 10.59 -18.70 -6.58
N ILE A 27 10.97 -18.80 -5.30
CA ILE A 27 12.38 -18.92 -4.88
C ILE A 27 13.11 -20.10 -5.54
N LEU A 28 12.35 -21.14 -5.90
CA LEU A 28 12.88 -22.33 -6.56
C LEU A 28 13.27 -22.08 -8.01
N GLU A 29 12.84 -20.97 -8.62
CA GLU A 29 13.22 -20.58 -9.97
C GLU A 29 14.48 -19.70 -9.97
N PHE A 30 14.74 -18.98 -8.87
CA PHE A 30 15.85 -18.03 -8.80
C PHE A 30 17.23 -18.69 -8.72
N GLU A 31 18.16 -18.22 -9.54
CA GLU A 31 19.54 -18.65 -9.51
C GLU A 31 20.29 -18.08 -8.30
N VAL A 32 21.19 -18.88 -7.71
CA VAL A 32 21.92 -18.45 -6.50
C VAL A 32 22.89 -17.33 -6.83
N GLU A 33 23.78 -17.54 -7.80
CA GLU A 33 24.91 -16.63 -8.05
C GLU A 33 24.49 -15.31 -8.71
N SER A 34 23.50 -15.35 -9.62
CA SER A 34 23.05 -14.19 -10.39
C SER A 34 21.89 -13.42 -9.72
N ARG A 35 21.05 -14.10 -8.91
CA ARG A 35 19.83 -13.49 -8.34
C ARG A 35 19.85 -13.40 -6.81
N LEU A 36 19.95 -14.52 -6.10
CA LEU A 36 19.79 -14.53 -4.64
C LEU A 36 21.00 -13.93 -3.90
N LYS A 37 22.22 -14.25 -4.33
CA LYS A 37 23.45 -13.80 -3.69
C LYS A 37 23.62 -12.29 -3.80
N PRO A 38 23.51 -11.65 -4.98
CA PRO A 38 23.65 -10.21 -5.04
C PRO A 38 22.51 -9.47 -4.34
N LEU A 39 21.29 -10.02 -4.28
CA LEU A 39 20.20 -9.44 -3.49
C LEU A 39 20.48 -9.47 -1.98
N VAL A 40 21.01 -10.59 -1.47
CA VAL A 40 21.39 -10.70 -0.05
C VAL A 40 22.61 -9.82 0.26
N ASP A 41 23.56 -9.71 -0.66
CA ASP A 41 24.69 -8.80 -0.54
C ASP A 41 24.21 -7.34 -0.53
N GLU A 42 23.24 -6.98 -1.38
CA GLU A 42 22.58 -5.67 -1.37
C GLU A 42 21.96 -5.37 0.00
N PHE A 43 21.24 -6.32 0.60
CA PHE A 43 20.70 -6.14 1.96
C PHE A 43 21.79 -5.88 3.01
N ARG A 44 22.97 -6.51 2.88
CA ARG A 44 24.11 -6.25 3.77
C ARG A 44 24.69 -4.87 3.55
N ASP A 45 24.83 -4.44 2.30
CA ASP A 45 25.32 -3.10 1.93
C ASP A 45 24.39 -2.00 2.45
N LEU A 46 23.10 -2.29 2.58
CA LEU A 46 22.10 -1.42 3.20
C LEU A 46 22.16 -1.40 4.73
N GLY A 47 23.07 -2.17 5.34
CA GLY A 47 23.36 -2.16 6.78
C GLY A 47 22.65 -3.25 7.59
N PHE A 48 21.99 -4.23 6.96
CA PHE A 48 21.35 -5.32 7.68
C PHE A 48 22.38 -6.39 8.08
N CYS A 49 22.39 -6.76 9.37
CA CYS A 49 23.21 -7.88 9.84
C CYS A 49 22.61 -9.22 9.37
N PRO A 50 23.40 -10.30 9.29
CA PRO A 50 22.93 -11.61 8.81
C PRO A 50 21.70 -12.15 9.56
N SER A 51 21.66 -11.97 10.88
CA SER A 51 20.50 -12.37 11.70
C SER A 51 19.26 -11.50 11.43
N GLY A 52 19.45 -10.21 11.15
CA GLY A 52 18.40 -9.30 10.73
C GLY A 52 17.80 -9.71 9.38
N ILE A 53 18.65 -10.02 8.39
CA ILE A 53 18.23 -10.51 7.07
C ILE A 53 17.43 -11.81 7.23
N LYS A 54 17.93 -12.76 8.03
CA LYS A 54 17.21 -14.00 8.33
C LYS A 54 15.80 -13.71 8.87
N ASN A 55 15.69 -12.84 9.87
CA ASN A 55 14.41 -12.53 10.51
C ASN A 55 13.43 -11.88 9.53
N GLU A 56 13.89 -10.97 8.68
CA GLU A 56 13.08 -10.34 7.64
C GLU A 56 12.56 -11.37 6.63
N ILE A 57 13.41 -12.29 6.16
CA ILE A 57 13.02 -13.36 5.23
C ILE A 57 11.97 -14.27 5.87
N LEU A 58 12.13 -14.65 7.13
CA LEU A 58 11.17 -15.52 7.82
C LEU A 58 9.82 -14.82 8.07
N ARG A 59 9.85 -13.52 8.33
CA ARG A 59 8.64 -12.71 8.50
C ARG A 59 7.90 -12.53 7.19
N ASN A 60 8.62 -12.27 6.10
CA ASN A 60 8.05 -12.09 4.78
C ASN A 60 8.98 -12.65 3.68
N PRO A 61 8.80 -13.93 3.28
CA PRO A 61 9.66 -14.55 2.27
C PRO A 61 9.62 -13.86 0.90
N TRP A 62 8.55 -13.10 0.62
CA TRP A 62 8.35 -12.40 -0.63
C TRP A 62 9.33 -11.26 -0.88
N ILE A 63 10.06 -10.79 0.15
CA ILE A 63 11.14 -9.81 -0.03
C ILE A 63 12.26 -10.35 -0.93
N LEU A 64 12.41 -11.67 -1.04
CA LEU A 64 13.35 -12.30 -1.96
C LEU A 64 12.94 -12.13 -3.43
N GLY A 65 11.72 -11.68 -3.70
CA GLY A 65 11.22 -11.33 -5.03
C GLY A 65 11.57 -9.89 -5.48
N LEU A 66 12.26 -9.09 -4.67
CA LEU A 66 12.81 -7.79 -5.09
C LEU A 66 13.88 -8.00 -6.16
N GLU A 67 13.82 -7.27 -7.28
CA GLU A 67 14.89 -7.28 -8.29
C GLU A 67 16.18 -6.66 -7.73
N ASN A 68 17.33 -7.14 -8.22
CA ASN A 68 18.63 -6.65 -7.77
C ASN A 68 18.71 -5.13 -8.02
N GLY A 69 19.01 -4.34 -6.98
CA GLY A 69 19.05 -2.89 -7.02
C GLY A 69 17.73 -2.19 -6.64
N GLU A 70 16.60 -2.91 -6.65
CA GLU A 70 15.32 -2.32 -6.23
C GLU A 70 15.33 -1.97 -4.75
N ALA A 71 15.95 -2.79 -3.90
CA ALA A 71 15.95 -2.55 -2.46
C ALA A 71 16.66 -1.24 -2.11
N SER A 72 17.81 -1.00 -2.74
CA SER A 72 18.60 0.22 -2.61
C SER A 72 17.87 1.42 -3.19
N GLN A 73 17.34 1.28 -4.41
CA GLN A 73 16.58 2.33 -5.07
C GLN A 73 15.39 2.78 -4.21
N TRP A 74 14.59 1.83 -3.70
CA TRP A 74 13.45 2.14 -2.87
C TRP A 74 13.85 2.71 -1.51
N MET A 75 14.92 2.23 -0.89
CA MET A 75 15.42 2.82 0.35
C MET A 75 15.92 4.25 0.18
N GLU A 76 16.69 4.52 -0.87
CA GLU A 76 17.15 5.88 -1.16
C GLU A 76 15.97 6.81 -1.41
N THR A 77 15.01 6.35 -2.21
CA THR A 77 13.77 7.08 -2.46
C THR A 77 13.02 7.36 -1.15
N LEU A 78 12.85 6.35 -0.28
CA LEU A 78 12.20 6.49 1.03
C LEU A 78 12.93 7.49 1.94
N ARG A 79 14.27 7.48 1.96
CA ARG A 79 15.09 8.43 2.75
C ARG A 79 14.98 9.87 2.23
N SER A 80 14.87 10.05 0.92
CA SER A 80 14.74 11.39 0.30
C SER A 80 13.39 12.05 0.56
N VAL A 81 12.36 11.25 0.86
CA VAL A 81 11.00 11.75 1.04
C VAL A 81 10.82 12.22 2.48
N LYS A 82 10.38 13.48 2.65
CA LYS A 82 9.90 13.97 3.94
C LYS A 82 8.55 13.32 4.26
N CYS A 83 8.56 12.07 4.72
CA CYS A 83 7.36 11.41 5.23
C CYS A 83 6.77 12.22 6.40
N ARG A 84 5.43 12.31 6.47
CA ARG A 84 4.74 12.77 7.68
C ARG A 84 5.14 11.84 8.83
N ALA A 85 5.33 12.41 10.02
CA ALA A 85 6.07 11.85 11.16
C ALA A 85 5.67 10.43 11.66
N GLY A 86 4.59 9.83 11.17
CA GLY A 86 4.17 8.47 11.55
C GLY A 86 5.02 7.32 10.97
N ILE A 87 5.90 7.59 10.00
CA ILE A 87 6.92 6.63 9.49
C ILE A 87 8.33 7.05 9.95
N LYS A 88 8.42 7.98 10.91
CA LYS A 88 9.72 8.41 11.48
C LYS A 88 10.09 7.69 12.76
N ASP A 89 9.17 6.96 13.38
CA ASP A 89 9.55 5.95 14.36
C ASP A 89 10.07 4.74 13.61
N GLU A 90 11.31 4.85 13.15
CA GLU A 90 12.31 3.80 13.31
C GLU A 90 13.60 4.25 12.64
N GLU A 91 14.66 4.28 13.43
CA GLU A 91 16.06 4.33 12.99
C GLU A 91 16.44 3.12 12.09
N ARG A 92 15.46 2.31 11.65
CA ARG A 92 15.57 1.12 10.82
C ARG A 92 14.34 0.97 9.93
N LEU A 93 14.38 1.54 8.72
CA LEU A 93 13.43 1.14 7.68
C LEU A 93 13.56 -0.37 7.44
N GLU A 94 12.53 -1.16 7.75
CA GLU A 94 12.53 -2.61 7.51
C GLU A 94 12.46 -2.94 6.00
N LEU A 95 13.06 -4.07 5.59
CA LEU A 95 12.93 -4.59 4.21
C LEU A 95 11.45 -4.90 3.88
N SER A 96 10.67 -5.26 4.90
CA SER A 96 9.22 -5.40 4.82
C SER A 96 8.53 -4.15 4.24
N VAL A 97 8.95 -2.94 4.65
CA VAL A 97 8.40 -1.66 4.18
C VAL A 97 8.81 -1.38 2.75
N VAL A 98 10.08 -1.63 2.41
CA VAL A 98 10.60 -1.50 1.04
C VAL A 98 9.82 -2.38 0.07
N TYR A 99 9.60 -3.63 0.44
CA TYR A 99 8.78 -4.55 -0.35
C TYR A 99 7.32 -4.09 -0.41
N GLY A 100 6.77 -3.58 0.69
CA GLY A 100 5.43 -2.98 0.73
C GLY A 100 5.27 -1.85 -0.31
N VAL A 101 6.26 -0.97 -0.45
CA VAL A 101 6.27 0.10 -1.47
C VAL A 101 6.21 -0.50 -2.87
N LYS A 102 7.07 -1.47 -3.19
CA LYS A 102 7.03 -2.17 -4.48
C LYS A 102 5.65 -2.75 -4.76
N GLN A 103 5.06 -3.46 -3.80
CA GLN A 103 3.72 -4.03 -3.95
C GLN A 103 2.66 -2.97 -4.27
N ARG A 104 2.72 -1.79 -3.64
CA ARG A 104 1.76 -0.71 -3.92
C ARG A 104 1.98 -0.11 -5.30
N ILE A 105 3.23 0.07 -5.71
CA ILE A 105 3.54 0.58 -7.05
C ILE A 105 3.07 -0.41 -8.12
N ASP A 106 3.41 -1.69 -7.98
CA ASP A 106 3.03 -2.72 -8.95
C ASP A 106 1.51 -2.88 -9.00
N PHE A 107 0.83 -2.80 -7.86
CA PHE A 107 -0.64 -2.78 -7.79
C PHE A 107 -1.24 -1.60 -8.56
N LEU A 108 -0.76 -0.38 -8.31
CA LEU A 108 -1.26 0.84 -8.97
C LEU A 108 -0.97 0.80 -10.48
N ARG A 109 0.21 0.31 -10.88
CA ARG A 109 0.58 0.12 -12.29
C ARG A 109 -0.34 -0.87 -12.99
N LYS A 110 -0.67 -1.99 -12.34
CA LYS A 110 -1.63 -2.98 -12.86
C LYS A 110 -3.01 -2.36 -13.11
N HIS A 111 -3.39 -1.32 -12.36
CA HIS A 111 -4.63 -0.59 -12.54
C HIS A 111 -4.53 0.58 -13.52
N GLY A 112 -3.40 0.77 -14.20
CA GLY A 112 -3.23 1.75 -15.28
C GLY A 112 -2.46 3.03 -14.92
N LEU A 113 -1.88 3.12 -13.71
CA LEU A 113 -1.01 4.25 -13.37
C LEU A 113 0.40 4.07 -13.96
N MET A 114 0.98 5.19 -14.40
CA MET A 114 2.41 5.24 -14.74
C MET A 114 3.25 5.08 -13.47
N THR A 115 4.47 4.54 -13.59
CA THR A 115 5.37 4.33 -12.43
C THR A 115 5.59 5.61 -11.63
N MET A 116 5.80 6.73 -12.31
CA MET A 116 6.02 8.04 -11.67
C MET A 116 4.77 8.54 -10.91
N ASP A 117 3.59 8.28 -11.46
CA ASP A 117 2.33 8.65 -10.83
C ASP A 117 2.01 7.76 -9.63
N ALA A 118 2.23 6.45 -9.75
CA ALA A 118 2.11 5.50 -8.65
C ALA A 118 3.04 5.88 -7.49
N LEU A 119 4.29 6.26 -7.81
CA LEU A 119 5.23 6.79 -6.81
C LEU A 119 4.67 8.04 -6.14
N LYS A 120 4.20 9.02 -6.92
CA LYS A 120 3.62 10.25 -6.39
C LYS A 120 2.43 9.99 -5.47
N VAL A 121 1.57 9.01 -5.77
CA VAL A 121 0.46 8.57 -4.91
C VAL A 121 0.99 8.05 -3.58
N VAL A 122 1.91 7.07 -3.61
CA VAL A 122 2.49 6.46 -2.41
C VAL A 122 3.20 7.50 -1.54
N TRP A 123 3.87 8.48 -2.15
CA TRP A 123 4.57 9.55 -1.42
C TRP A 123 3.64 10.58 -0.79
N ARG A 124 2.57 10.94 -1.48
CA ARG A 124 1.59 11.89 -0.93
C ARG A 124 0.70 11.26 0.14
N GLU A 125 0.45 9.95 0.04
CA GLU A 125 -0.37 9.19 0.98
C GLU A 125 0.33 7.92 1.46
N PRO A 126 1.30 8.02 2.38
CA PRO A 126 2.11 6.88 2.76
C PRO A 126 1.36 5.87 3.66
N ARG A 127 0.15 6.20 4.15
CA ARG A 127 -0.73 5.23 4.84
C ARG A 127 -1.11 4.05 3.93
N VAL A 128 -1.02 4.22 2.60
CA VAL A 128 -1.21 3.15 1.63
C VAL A 128 -0.22 1.98 1.82
N ILE A 129 0.95 2.23 2.40
CA ILE A 129 1.94 1.17 2.67
C ILE A 129 1.49 0.31 3.87
N ILE A 130 0.90 0.95 4.88
CA ILE A 130 0.50 0.32 6.14
C ILE A 130 -0.84 -0.42 5.99
N ASN A 131 -1.77 0.13 5.20
CA ASN A 131 -3.06 -0.51 4.98
C ASN A 131 -2.91 -1.83 4.21
N PRO A 132 -3.70 -2.88 4.55
CA PRO A 132 -3.70 -4.13 3.81
C PRO A 132 -3.96 -3.91 2.31
N LEU A 133 -3.27 -4.67 1.45
CA LEU A 133 -3.42 -4.51 0.00
C LEU A 133 -4.86 -4.72 -0.47
N GLN A 134 -5.59 -5.64 0.18
CA GLN A 134 -7.01 -5.90 -0.10
C GLN A 134 -7.91 -4.68 0.16
N ASP A 135 -7.63 -3.91 1.21
CA ASP A 135 -8.39 -2.70 1.53
C ASP A 135 -8.19 -1.63 0.44
N ILE A 136 -6.97 -1.52 -0.08
CA ILE A 136 -6.64 -0.61 -1.19
C ILE A 136 -7.33 -1.08 -2.47
N GLU A 137 -7.34 -2.38 -2.74
CA GLU A 137 -8.04 -2.95 -3.87
C GLU A 137 -9.55 -2.65 -3.84
N ASN A 138 -10.18 -2.83 -2.69
CA ASN A 138 -11.60 -2.54 -2.52
C ASN A 138 -11.89 -1.05 -2.78
N LYS A 139 -11.05 -0.15 -2.28
CA LYS A 139 -11.16 1.29 -2.52
C LYS A 139 -11.02 1.66 -3.99
N VAL A 140 -10.01 1.12 -4.67
CA VAL A 140 -9.78 1.40 -6.10
C VAL A 140 -10.91 0.86 -6.96
N LYS A 141 -11.39 -0.37 -6.69
CA LYS A 141 -12.54 -0.95 -7.39
C LYS A 141 -13.80 -0.10 -7.18
N PHE A 142 -14.07 0.33 -5.96
CA PHE A 142 -15.22 1.18 -5.66
C PHE A 142 -15.13 2.54 -6.38
N LEU A 143 -13.94 3.15 -6.41
CA LEU A 143 -13.73 4.41 -7.13
C LEU A 143 -14.02 4.28 -8.62
N ILE A 144 -13.55 3.20 -9.24
CA ILE A 144 -13.71 2.99 -10.68
C ILE A 144 -15.14 2.58 -11.04
N HIS A 145 -15.71 1.61 -10.32
CA HIS A 145 -16.96 0.97 -10.72
C HIS A 145 -18.21 1.62 -10.14
N GLU A 146 -18.15 2.15 -8.92
CA GLU A 146 -19.32 2.73 -8.24
C GLU A 146 -19.31 4.26 -8.33
N MET A 147 -18.15 4.88 -8.12
CA MET A 147 -18.03 6.33 -8.15
C MET A 147 -17.74 6.89 -9.56
N ASN A 148 -17.51 6.04 -10.55
CA ASN A 148 -17.20 6.40 -11.95
C ASN A 148 -15.99 7.33 -12.12
N PHE A 149 -14.97 7.18 -11.25
CA PHE A 149 -13.70 7.89 -11.41
C PHE A 149 -12.66 7.05 -12.15
N ASP A 150 -11.82 7.70 -12.94
CA ASP A 150 -10.63 7.06 -13.49
C ASP A 150 -9.54 6.91 -12.41
N VAL A 151 -8.69 5.88 -12.52
CA VAL A 151 -7.56 5.63 -11.59
C VAL A 151 -6.62 6.83 -11.47
N GLN A 152 -6.50 7.67 -12.50
CA GLN A 152 -5.68 8.88 -12.50
C GLN A 152 -6.13 9.89 -11.43
N CYS A 153 -7.38 9.82 -10.93
CA CYS A 153 -7.85 10.67 -9.84
C CYS A 153 -7.01 10.51 -8.56
N LEU A 154 -6.38 9.35 -8.37
CA LEU A 154 -5.50 9.07 -7.23
C LEU A 154 -4.27 9.97 -7.23
N VAL A 155 -3.78 10.41 -8.40
CA VAL A 155 -2.64 11.32 -8.51
C VAL A 155 -2.98 12.69 -7.93
N GLU A 156 -4.22 13.13 -8.12
CA GLU A 156 -4.73 14.41 -7.66
C GLU A 156 -5.14 14.36 -6.18
N VAL A 157 -5.90 13.32 -5.80
CA VAL A 157 -6.53 13.12 -4.48
C VAL A 157 -6.14 11.76 -3.87
N PRO A 158 -4.84 11.51 -3.59
CA PRO A 158 -4.39 10.24 -3.02
C PRO A 158 -4.92 10.01 -1.60
N GLU A 159 -5.33 11.08 -0.91
CA GLU A 159 -5.79 11.05 0.48
C GLU A 159 -7.02 10.13 0.69
N ILE A 160 -7.75 9.81 -0.39
CA ILE A 160 -8.87 8.86 -0.35
C ILE A 160 -8.41 7.45 0.08
N LEU A 161 -7.20 7.04 -0.31
CA LEU A 161 -6.65 5.73 0.06
C LEU A 161 -6.36 5.63 1.56
N GLY A 162 -6.22 6.78 2.23
CA GLY A 162 -6.02 6.89 3.68
C GLY A 162 -7.31 6.91 4.50
N LEU A 163 -8.50 7.01 3.87
CA LEU A 163 -9.79 6.97 4.57
C LEU A 163 -10.21 5.53 4.90
N ASN A 164 -11.08 5.36 5.90
CA ASN A 164 -11.67 4.05 6.15
C ASN A 164 -12.76 3.73 5.09
N PHE A 165 -12.66 2.57 4.43
CA PHE A 165 -13.58 2.21 3.36
C PHE A 165 -15.04 2.14 3.84
N GLU A 166 -15.33 1.31 4.83
CA GLU A 166 -16.68 1.04 5.33
C GLU A 166 -17.28 2.17 6.17
N ARG A 167 -16.43 2.88 6.94
CA ARG A 167 -16.90 3.90 7.89
C ARG A 167 -16.94 5.30 7.31
N GLU A 168 -16.24 5.55 6.21
CA GLU A 168 -16.14 6.88 5.63
C GLU A 168 -16.47 6.92 4.15
N ILE A 169 -15.85 6.10 3.30
CA ILE A 169 -16.06 6.20 1.85
C ILE A 169 -17.50 5.80 1.48
N VAL A 170 -17.91 4.58 1.83
CA VAL A 170 -19.24 4.05 1.46
C VAL A 170 -20.39 4.90 2.04
N PRO A 171 -20.42 5.25 3.34
CA PRO A 171 -21.53 6.03 3.88
C PRO A 171 -21.62 7.44 3.32
N ARG A 172 -20.47 8.09 3.05
CA ARG A 172 -20.46 9.43 2.44
C ARG A 172 -20.95 9.39 1.00
N PHE A 173 -20.51 8.38 0.23
CA PHE A 173 -20.95 8.20 -1.15
C PHE A 173 -22.48 7.99 -1.21
N ASN A 174 -23.02 7.06 -0.41
CA ASN A 174 -24.45 6.77 -0.40
C ASN A 174 -25.30 8.00 -0.04
N VAL A 175 -24.85 8.84 0.89
CA VAL A 175 -25.54 10.09 1.23
C VAL A 175 -25.50 11.07 0.07
N ILE A 176 -24.34 11.29 -0.54
CA ILE A 176 -24.21 12.22 -1.68
C ILE A 176 -25.07 11.74 -2.85
N GLU A 177 -25.02 10.45 -3.17
CA GLU A 177 -25.78 9.88 -4.27
C GLU A 177 -27.29 9.97 -4.04
N TYR A 178 -27.74 9.69 -2.81
CA TYR A 178 -29.13 9.92 -2.45
C TYR A 178 -29.55 11.39 -2.62
N LEU A 179 -28.75 12.34 -2.13
CA LEU A 179 -29.06 13.76 -2.28
C LEU A 179 -29.06 14.19 -3.75
N ARG A 180 -28.14 13.66 -4.55
CA ARG A 180 -28.06 13.91 -6.00
C ARG A 180 -29.33 13.45 -6.72
N LEU A 181 -29.80 12.23 -6.45
CA LEU A 181 -31.01 11.67 -7.07
C LEU A 181 -32.30 12.38 -6.64
N ASN A 182 -32.31 12.98 -5.44
CA ASN A 182 -33.49 13.64 -4.88
C ASN A 182 -33.46 15.18 -5.03
N GLY A 183 -32.50 15.73 -5.78
CA GLY A 183 -32.36 17.18 -5.98
C GLY A 183 -32.01 17.96 -4.71
N GLY A 184 -31.55 17.26 -3.66
CA GLY A 184 -31.14 17.86 -2.39
C GLY A 184 -29.70 18.38 -2.39
N LEU A 185 -28.92 18.07 -3.42
CA LEU A 185 -27.55 18.52 -3.58
C LEU A 185 -27.54 19.87 -4.31
N GLY A 186 -27.15 20.95 -3.61
CA GLY A 186 -27.06 22.29 -4.21
C GLY A 186 -25.93 22.40 -5.23
N ASP A 187 -24.69 22.16 -4.78
CA ASP A 187 -23.51 22.07 -5.63
C ASP A 187 -22.97 20.64 -5.61
N ASP A 188 -22.44 20.18 -6.74
CA ASP A 188 -21.80 18.87 -6.82
C ASP A 188 -20.59 18.76 -5.87
N VAL A 189 -20.34 17.55 -5.38
CA VAL A 189 -19.26 17.28 -4.42
C VAL A 189 -18.12 16.60 -5.16
N ASP A 190 -17.13 17.39 -5.54
CA ASP A 190 -15.89 16.85 -6.12
C ASP A 190 -15.14 15.95 -5.11
N LEU A 191 -14.27 15.09 -5.64
CA LEU A 191 -13.52 14.11 -4.85
C LEU A 191 -12.60 14.79 -3.80
N LYS A 192 -12.08 15.97 -4.11
CA LYS A 192 -11.20 16.72 -3.23
C LYS A 192 -11.94 17.24 -1.99
N LYS A 193 -13.15 17.76 -2.18
CA LYS A 193 -14.07 18.19 -1.12
C LYS A 193 -14.54 16.96 -0.34
N PHE A 194 -14.94 15.89 -1.02
CA PHE A 194 -15.34 14.63 -0.41
C PHE A 194 -14.34 14.14 0.64
N VAL A 195 -13.06 14.10 0.29
CA VAL A 195 -11.99 13.58 1.16
C VAL A 195 -11.61 14.56 2.26
N LYS A 196 -11.61 15.87 1.99
CA LYS A 196 -11.20 16.89 2.96
C LYS A 196 -12.20 17.14 4.09
N LEU A 197 -13.45 16.73 3.94
CA LEU A 197 -14.45 16.93 4.98
C LEU A 197 -14.19 16.03 6.18
N SER A 198 -14.19 16.62 7.37
CA SER A 198 -14.23 15.85 8.61
C SER A 198 -15.59 15.19 8.78
N ARG A 199 -15.65 14.09 9.54
CA ARG A 199 -16.92 13.40 9.86
C ARG A 199 -18.00 14.36 10.35
N LEU A 200 -17.65 15.27 11.27
CA LEU A 200 -18.59 16.26 11.81
C LEU A 200 -19.06 17.28 10.76
N LYS A 201 -18.15 17.80 9.93
CA LYS A 201 -18.53 18.75 8.87
C LYS A 201 -19.41 18.08 7.83
N PHE A 202 -19.06 16.87 7.40
CA PHE A 202 -19.88 16.08 6.48
C PHE A 202 -21.28 15.86 7.05
N TYR A 203 -21.36 15.41 8.31
CA TYR A 203 -22.63 15.17 8.98
C TYR A 203 -23.50 16.43 9.02
N ASN A 204 -22.94 17.57 9.46
CA ASN A 204 -23.71 18.81 9.60
C ASN A 204 -24.23 19.35 8.27
N MET A 205 -23.51 19.13 7.17
CA MET A 205 -23.91 19.65 5.86
C MET A 205 -24.85 18.71 5.10
N TYR A 206 -24.58 17.39 5.11
CA TYR A 206 -25.27 16.44 4.23
C TYR A 206 -26.18 15.47 4.97
N VAL A 207 -26.07 15.34 6.30
CA VAL A 207 -26.84 14.34 7.06
C VAL A 207 -27.84 15.00 8.01
N LYS A 208 -27.41 15.98 8.81
CA LYS A 208 -28.25 16.68 9.79
C LYS A 208 -29.46 17.38 9.16
N PRO A 209 -29.33 18.07 8.00
CA PRO A 209 -30.47 18.76 7.39
C PRO A 209 -31.50 17.80 6.76
N TYR A 210 -31.12 16.55 6.50
CA TYR A 210 -31.93 15.58 5.76
C TYR A 210 -32.21 14.34 6.63
N PRO A 211 -33.38 14.23 7.27
CA PRO A 211 -33.68 13.13 8.19
C PRO A 211 -33.48 11.72 7.61
N GLN A 212 -33.72 11.54 6.31
CA GLN A 212 -33.54 10.28 5.57
C GLN A 212 -32.06 9.87 5.53
N CYS A 213 -31.16 10.84 5.34
CA CYS A 213 -29.72 10.61 5.30
C CYS A 213 -29.16 10.08 6.62
N LYS A 214 -29.83 10.30 7.77
CA LYS A 214 -29.41 9.70 9.05
C LYS A 214 -29.46 8.18 9.04
N LYS A 215 -30.40 7.58 8.32
CA LYS A 215 -30.49 6.12 8.16
C LYS A 215 -29.42 5.61 7.19
N ILE A 216 -29.17 6.36 6.12
CA ILE A 216 -28.21 6.01 5.05
C ILE A 216 -26.76 6.09 5.55
N TYR A 217 -26.42 7.13 6.32
CA TYR A 217 -25.07 7.37 6.81
C TYR A 217 -24.62 6.34 7.87
N GLY A 218 -25.56 5.60 8.46
CA GLY A 218 -25.28 4.73 9.61
C GLY A 218 -24.97 5.54 10.89
N LYS A 219 -24.91 4.85 12.03
CA LYS A 219 -24.50 5.45 13.32
C LYS A 219 -22.97 5.61 13.38
#